data_AF-A0A353JB32-F1
#
_entry.id   AF-A0A353JB32-F1
#
_cell.length_a   1.000
_cell.length_b   1.000
_cell.length_c   1.000
_cell.angle_alpha   90.00
_cell.angle_beta   90.00
_cell.angle_gamma   90.00
#
_symmetry.space_group_name_H-M   'P 1'
#
loop_
_entity.id
_entity.type
_entity.pdbx_description
1 polymer ?
#
loop_
_entity_poly.entity_id
_entity_poly.type
_entity_poly.pdbx_seq_one_letter_code
_entity_poly.pdbx_strand_id
1 'polypeptide(L)'
;MKEKIEDKTTHANKCKICGMGNINFIHDICIYCGWEDDDIQNEQPDYMGGANHMSFNQYKKFWEENKKEILNADNTCFKAIDLARKYYEKNYKNHKLN
;
A
#
# COMPACT_ATOMS: atom_id res chain seq x y z
N MET A 1 26.13 17.53 29.22
CA MET A 1 25.28 16.70 28.33
C MET A 1 23.98 17.44 28.12
N LYS A 2 23.76 17.97 26.91
CA LYS A 2 22.43 18.37 26.47
C LYS A 2 22.13 17.45 25.30
N GLU A 3 21.17 16.57 25.52
CA GLU A 3 20.71 15.59 24.55
C GLU A 3 20.31 16.32 23.26
N LYS A 4 20.84 15.84 22.14
CA LYS A 4 20.35 16.24 20.83
C LYS A 4 18.94 15.67 20.73
N ILE A 5 17.93 16.52 20.87
CA ILE A 5 16.60 16.20 20.37
C ILE A 5 16.76 16.25 18.85
N GLU A 6 17.10 15.10 18.25
CA GLU A 6 16.88 14.91 16.82
C GLU A 6 15.37 14.98 16.62
N ASP A 7 14.92 16.10 16.06
CA ASP A 7 13.60 16.25 15.48
C ASP A 7 13.45 15.19 14.38
N LYS A 8 12.92 14.02 14.75
CA LYS A 8 12.67 12.88 13.86
C LYS A 8 11.33 13.00 13.13
N THR A 9 10.83 14.21 12.92
CA THR A 9 9.49 14.42 12.37
C THR A 9 9.54 15.41 11.23
N THR A 10 9.83 14.90 10.03
CA THR A 10 9.27 15.31 8.71
C THR A 10 10.20 14.91 7.55
N HIS A 11 10.48 13.61 7.40
CA HIS A 11 10.64 13.09 6.04
C HIS A 11 9.35 12.38 5.74
N ALA A 12 8.46 13.05 5.00
CA ALA A 12 7.30 12.41 4.42
C ALA A 12 7.82 11.22 3.60
N ASN A 13 7.61 10.01 4.11
CA ASN A 13 8.15 8.82 3.48
C ASN A 13 7.40 8.63 2.16
N LYS A 14 8.11 8.34 1.07
CA LYS A 14 7.43 7.98 -0.16
C LYS A 14 6.74 6.63 0.03
N CYS A 15 5.55 6.47 -0.54
CA CYS A 15 4.84 5.21 -0.58
C CYS A 15 5.76 4.12 -1.15
N LYS A 16 5.98 3.06 -0.38
CA LYS A 16 6.90 1.97 -0.73
C LYS A 16 6.40 1.09 -1.89
N ILE A 17 5.12 1.19 -2.23
CA ILE A 17 4.53 0.53 -3.40
C ILE A 17 4.79 1.35 -4.67
N CYS A 18 4.25 2.57 -4.76
CA CYS A 18 4.24 3.32 -6.02
C CYS A 18 5.33 4.38 -6.14
N GLY A 19 5.97 4.79 -5.04
CA GLY A 19 6.97 5.85 -4.98
C GLY A 19 6.44 7.28 -5.18
N MET A 20 5.16 7.46 -5.52
CA MET A 20 4.58 8.77 -5.86
C MET A 20 4.03 9.51 -4.63
N GLY A 21 3.17 8.83 -3.86
CA GLY A 21 2.47 9.41 -2.72
C GLY A 21 3.38 9.66 -1.52
N ASN A 22 3.07 10.69 -0.75
CA ASN A 22 3.65 10.93 0.56
C ASN A 22 2.88 10.14 1.61
N ILE A 23 3.60 9.54 2.55
CA ILE A 23 3.11 8.89 3.76
C ILE A 23 3.51 9.78 4.92
N ASN A 24 2.52 10.38 5.56
CA ASN A 24 2.74 11.36 6.62
C ASN A 24 2.82 10.71 8.01
N PHE A 25 2.16 9.56 8.17
CA PHE A 25 2.10 8.77 9.40
C PHE A 25 1.95 7.29 9.05
N ILE A 26 2.24 6.42 10.01
CA ILE A 26 1.92 4.99 9.91
C ILE A 26 0.39 4.87 9.73
N HIS A 27 -0.05 3.92 8.91
CA HIS A 27 -1.45 3.72 8.49
C HIS A 27 -2.02 4.80 7.55
N ASP A 28 -1.19 5.70 7.01
CA ASP A 28 -1.62 6.63 5.95
C ASP A 28 -1.88 5.86 4.63
N ILE A 29 -2.91 6.29 3.89
CA ILE A 29 -3.31 5.65 2.63
C ILE A 29 -2.75 6.45 1.46
N CYS A 30 -1.98 5.79 0.60
CA CYS A 30 -1.41 6.44 -0.56
C CYS A 30 -2.49 6.90 -1.55
N ILE A 31 -2.60 8.21 -1.76
CA ILE A 31 -3.58 8.83 -2.69
C ILE A 31 -3.43 8.44 -4.17
N TYR A 32 -2.34 7.76 -4.54
CA TYR A 32 -2.10 7.28 -5.91
C TYR A 32 -2.40 5.80 -6.07
N CYS A 33 -1.88 4.96 -5.18
CA CYS A 33 -1.99 3.52 -5.36
C CYS A 33 -2.96 2.84 -4.41
N GLY A 34 -3.50 3.54 -3.41
CA GLY A 34 -4.46 2.98 -2.46
C GLY A 34 -3.87 2.02 -1.43
N TRP A 35 -2.54 1.86 -1.37
CA TRP A 35 -1.86 1.10 -0.32
C TRP A 35 -1.88 1.85 1.00
N GLU A 36 -2.28 1.18 2.08
CA GLU A 36 -2.12 1.68 3.45
C GLU A 36 -0.73 1.30 3.98
N ASP A 37 0.01 2.27 4.52
CA ASP A 37 1.33 2.02 5.11
C ASP A 37 1.21 1.24 6.42
N ASP A 38 1.31 -0.09 6.31
CA ASP A 38 1.23 -1.03 7.44
C ASP A 38 2.64 -1.50 7.85
N ASP A 39 2.98 -1.38 9.13
CA ASP A 39 4.29 -1.73 9.69
C ASP A 39 4.57 -3.23 9.62
N ILE A 40 3.60 -4.07 9.94
CA ILE A 40 3.70 -5.53 9.86
C ILE A 40 3.98 -5.95 8.41
N GLN A 41 3.22 -5.47 7.44
CA GLN A 41 3.40 -5.80 6.03
C GLN A 41 4.65 -5.17 5.42
N ASN A 42 5.18 -4.08 6.01
CA ASN A 42 6.47 -3.51 5.65
C ASN A 42 7.64 -4.39 6.12
N GLU A 43 7.56 -4.96 7.32
CA GLU A 43 8.59 -5.85 7.89
C GLU A 43 8.48 -7.29 7.37
N GLN A 44 7.25 -7.76 7.12
CA GLN A 44 6.91 -9.09 6.64
C GLN A 44 6.17 -8.97 5.30
N PRO A 45 6.87 -8.79 4.16
CA PRO A 45 6.26 -8.42 2.88
C PRO A 45 5.37 -9.49 2.25
N ASP A 46 5.40 -10.72 2.80
CA ASP A 46 4.51 -11.83 2.42
C ASP A 46 3.35 -12.04 3.41
N TYR A 47 3.28 -11.25 4.49
CA TYR A 47 2.14 -11.27 5.41
C TYR A 47 0.87 -10.81 4.69
N MET A 48 -0.11 -11.70 4.62
CA MET A 48 -1.41 -11.46 4.00
C MET A 48 -2.46 -11.19 5.08
N GLY A 49 -3.42 -10.32 4.75
CA GLY A 49 -4.45 -9.89 5.69
C GLY A 49 -3.99 -8.75 6.59
N GLY A 50 -4.90 -8.27 7.44
CA GLY A 50 -4.70 -7.03 8.22
C GLY A 50 -5.37 -5.84 7.53
N ALA A 51 -4.69 -4.68 7.54
CA ALA A 51 -5.17 -3.46 6.89
C ALA A 51 -5.33 -3.65 5.36
N ASN A 52 -4.37 -4.33 4.72
CA ASN A 52 -4.43 -4.67 3.30
C ASN A 52 -4.77 -6.15 3.09
N HIS A 53 -5.74 -6.46 2.21
CA HIS A 53 -6.11 -7.84 1.89
C HIS A 53 -4.97 -8.65 1.23
N MET A 54 -4.19 -7.99 0.39
CA MET A 54 -2.99 -8.54 -0.26
C MET A 54 -1.76 -8.28 0.61
N SER A 55 -0.76 -9.16 0.53
CA SER A 55 0.57 -8.85 1.07
C SER A 55 1.24 -7.70 0.31
N PHE A 56 2.28 -7.11 0.88
CA PHE A 56 3.07 -6.07 0.21
C PHE A 56 3.55 -6.51 -1.17
N ASN A 57 4.11 -7.72 -1.28
CA ASN A 57 4.61 -8.27 -2.55
C ASN A 57 3.48 -8.50 -3.58
N GLN A 58 2.33 -8.99 -3.14
CA GLN A 58 1.16 -9.18 -4.00
C GLN A 58 0.60 -7.84 -4.49
N TYR A 59 0.51 -6.84 -3.61
CA TYR A 59 0.02 -5.51 -3.97
C TYR A 59 0.99 -4.79 -4.92
N LYS A 60 2.30 -4.94 -4.71
CA LYS A 60 3.32 -4.40 -5.62
C LYS A 60 3.19 -4.99 -7.02
N LYS A 61 2.93 -6.30 -7.12
CA LYS A 61 2.64 -6.96 -8.41
C LYS A 61 1.37 -6.39 -9.05
N PHE A 62 0.27 -6.28 -8.29
CA PHE A 62 -0.95 -5.63 -8.74
C PHE A 62 -0.69 -4.22 -9.29
N TRP A 63 0.06 -3.40 -8.56
CA TRP A 63 0.41 -2.05 -8.98
C TRP A 63 1.15 -2.06 -10.32
N GLU A 64 2.20 -2.88 -10.46
CA GLU A 64 2.98 -2.93 -11.70
C GLU A 64 2.14 -3.32 -12.93
N GLU A 65 1.19 -4.24 -12.76
CA GLU A 65 0.29 -4.70 -13.82
C GLU A 65 -0.79 -3.67 -14.18
N ASN A 66 -1.22 -2.84 -13.23
CA ASN A 66 -2.42 -1.98 -13.39
C ASN A 66 -2.14 -0.47 -13.34
N LYS A 67 -0.91 -0.03 -13.03
CA LYS A 67 -0.58 1.39 -12.81
C LYS A 67 -0.97 2.32 -13.95
N LYS A 68 -0.89 1.87 -15.21
CA LYS A 68 -1.31 2.68 -16.37
C LYS A 68 -2.81 2.98 -16.36
N GLU A 69 -3.64 1.97 -16.08
CA GLU A 69 -5.10 2.16 -16.00
C GLU A 69 -5.46 3.05 -14.81
N ILE A 70 -4.81 2.80 -13.67
CA ILE A 70 -5.04 3.53 -12.43
C ILE A 70 -4.71 5.02 -12.59
N LEU A 71 -3.53 5.34 -13.14
CA LEU A 71 -3.05 6.72 -13.31
C LEU A 71 -3.83 7.53 -14.35
N ASN A 72 -4.61 6.88 -15.21
CA ASN A 72 -5.47 7.55 -16.18
C ASN A 72 -6.86 7.91 -15.62
N ALA A 73 -7.16 7.54 -14.37
CA ALA A 73 -8.44 7.85 -13.73
C ALA A 73 -8.38 9.15 -12.92
N ASP A 74 -9.44 9.95 -13.00
CA ASP A 74 -9.60 11.22 -12.24
C ASP A 74 -9.50 11.01 -10.73
N ASN A 75 -9.91 9.84 -10.23
CA ASN A 75 -9.78 9.46 -8.83
C ASN A 75 -8.94 8.19 -8.68
N THR A 76 -7.64 8.40 -8.78
CA THR A 76 -6.63 7.34 -8.81
C THR A 76 -6.71 6.43 -7.57
N CYS A 77 -6.83 6.99 -6.36
CA CYS A 77 -6.90 6.21 -5.12
C CYS A 77 -8.09 5.23 -5.09
N PHE A 78 -9.32 5.73 -5.28
CA PHE A 78 -10.51 4.87 -5.24
C PHE A 78 -10.50 3.84 -6.37
N LYS A 79 -10.05 4.24 -7.57
CA LYS A 79 -9.86 3.31 -8.69
C LYS A 79 -8.86 2.20 -8.35
N ALA A 80 -7.75 2.55 -7.71
CA ALA A 80 -6.74 1.58 -7.29
C ALA A 80 -7.28 0.60 -6.25
N ILE A 81 -7.97 1.09 -5.21
CA ILE A 81 -8.58 0.25 -4.17
C ILE A 81 -9.61 -0.73 -4.77
N ASP A 82 -10.49 -0.25 -5.64
CA ASP A 82 -11.49 -1.08 -6.30
C ASP A 82 -10.88 -2.15 -7.19
N LEU A 83 -9.86 -1.79 -7.97
CA LEU A 83 -9.15 -2.75 -8.81
C LEU A 83 -8.34 -3.74 -7.97
N ALA A 84 -7.70 -3.30 -6.89
CA ALA A 84 -6.93 -4.14 -5.98
C ALA A 84 -7.83 -5.21 -5.35
N ARG A 85 -9.04 -4.84 -4.91
CA ARG A 85 -10.01 -5.80 -4.36
C ARG A 85 -10.41 -6.85 -5.40
N LYS A 86 -10.73 -6.44 -6.62
CA LYS A 86 -11.07 -7.36 -7.72
C LYS A 86 -9.89 -8.27 -8.09
N TYR A 87 -8.68 -7.72 -8.10
CA TYR A 87 -7.45 -8.46 -8.35
C TYR A 87 -7.23 -9.52 -7.27
N TYR A 88 -7.40 -9.16 -6.00
CA TYR A 88 -7.33 -10.09 -4.88
C TYR A 88 -8.36 -11.21 -5.01
N GLU A 89 -9.62 -10.85 -5.28
CA GLU A 89 -10.72 -11.81 -5.45
C GLU A 89 -10.44 -12.82 -6.56
N LYS A 90 -9.88 -12.37 -7.68
CA LYS A 90 -9.56 -13.20 -8.84
C LYS A 90 -8.36 -14.12 -8.62
N ASN A 91 -7.32 -13.65 -7.94
CA ASN A 91 -6.01 -14.31 -7.94
C ASN A 91 -5.67 -15.02 -6.63
N TYR A 92 -6.21 -14.56 -5.50
CA TYR A 92 -5.78 -14.98 -4.16
C TYR A 92 -6.95 -15.45 -3.28
N LYS A 93 -8.17 -14.97 -3.53
CA LYS A 93 -9.37 -15.40 -2.82
C LYS A 93 -9.92 -16.72 -3.37
N ASN A 94 -9.15 -17.80 -3.25
CA ASN A 94 -9.68 -19.13 -3.45
C ASN A 94 -10.26 -19.67 -2.13
N HIS A 95 -11.58 -19.83 -2.15
CA HIS A 95 -12.40 -20.44 -1.13
C HIS A 95 -11.96 -21.89 -0.83
N LYS A 96 -11.50 -22.14 0.40
CA LYS A 96 -12.07 -23.13 1.32
C LYS A 96 -11.37 -23.01 2.67
N LEU A 97 -12.08 -22.44 3.64
CA LEU A 97 -11.97 -22.92 5.01
C LEU A 97 -12.37 -24.40 4.93
N ASN A 98 -11.39 -25.28 5.11
CA ASN A 98 -11.68 -26.66 5.48
C ASN A 98 -12.06 -26.67 6.96
#